data_AF-A0AAW1B9A6-F1
#
_entry.id   AF-A0AAW1B9A6-F1
#
_cell.length_a   1.000
_cell.length_b   1.000
_cell.length_c   1.000
_cell.angle_alpha   90.00
_cell.angle_beta   90.00
_cell.angle_gamma   90.00
#
_symmetry.space_group_name_H-M   'P 1'
#
loop_
_entity.id
_entity.type
_entity.pdbx_description
1 polymer ?
#
loop_
_entity_poly.entity_id
_entity_poly.type
_entity_poly.pdbx_seq_one_letter_code
_entity_poly.pdbx_strand_id
1 'polypeptide(L)'
;MKPYALTIPVRSGADGSYVSHFVSVTHSRRLARDILPSPPEELYFNVSAFGREFHLRLRSNTRLIAPGAVVEWYEESPSIYNATEEAHQDQGTGVTERLWKKESLRTNCAYIGDLVDIAGASVAVSNCDGLVRHVF
;
A
#
# COMPACT_ATOMS: atom_id res chain seq x y z
N MET A 1 20.46 -1.22 13.71
CA MET A 1 19.81 -2.01 12.64
C MET A 1 18.68 -1.17 12.06
N LYS A 2 18.52 -1.10 10.73
CA LYS A 2 17.36 -0.43 10.12
C LYS A 2 16.16 -1.38 10.18
N PRO A 3 14.99 -0.96 10.70
CA PRO A 3 13.84 -1.85 10.84
C PRO A 3 13.11 -2.13 9.52
N TYR A 4 13.54 -1.50 8.43
CA TYR A 4 12.95 -1.63 7.10
C TYR A 4 14.03 -1.68 6.01
N ALA A 5 13.68 -2.26 4.86
CA ALA A 5 14.49 -2.29 3.65
C ALA A 5 13.67 -1.76 2.46
N LEU A 6 14.33 -1.04 1.56
CA LEU A 6 13.75 -0.63 0.28
C LEU A 6 14.19 -1.63 -0.78
N THR A 7 13.23 -2.20 -1.51
CA THR A 7 13.49 -3.23 -2.52
C THR A 7 12.50 -3.10 -3.65
N ILE A 8 12.90 -3.57 -4.83
CA ILE A 8 12.04 -3.69 -5.99
C ILE A 8 11.44 -5.10 -5.97
N PRO A 9 10.11 -5.26 -5.88
CA PRO A 9 9.51 -6.58 -5.93
C PRO A 9 9.64 -7.18 -7.34
N VAL A 10 9.75 -8.50 -7.39
CA VAL A 10 9.74 -9.28 -8.64
C VAL A 10 8.51 -10.15 -8.63
N ARG A 11 7.63 -10.01 -9.62
CA ARG A 11 6.55 -10.96 -9.83
C ARG A 11 7.15 -12.29 -10.28
N SER A 12 6.75 -13.37 -9.62
CA SER A 12 7.23 -14.72 -9.85
C SER A 12 6.08 -15.71 -10.11
N GLY A 13 6.42 -16.92 -10.53
CA GLY A 13 5.53 -18.08 -10.51
C GLY A 13 5.49 -18.74 -9.13
N ALA A 14 4.64 -19.75 -8.96
CA ALA A 14 4.54 -20.51 -7.70
C ALA A 14 5.81 -21.29 -7.34
N ASP A 15 6.68 -21.51 -8.32
CA ASP A 15 7.99 -22.14 -8.20
C ASP A 15 9.14 -21.14 -7.97
N GLY A 16 8.83 -19.84 -7.84
CA GLY A 16 9.81 -18.77 -7.71
C GLY A 16 10.43 -18.31 -9.03
N SER A 17 10.02 -18.87 -10.18
CA SER A 17 10.52 -18.46 -11.49
C SER A 17 10.18 -17.00 -11.79
N TYR A 18 11.08 -16.28 -12.47
CA TYR A 18 10.88 -14.87 -12.83
C TYR A 18 9.73 -14.70 -13.83
N VAL A 19 8.84 -13.72 -13.59
CA VAL A 19 7.77 -13.32 -14.53
C VAL A 19 7.95 -11.87 -15.00
N SER A 20 7.94 -10.90 -14.08
CA SER A 20 8.10 -9.48 -14.43
C SER A 20 8.39 -8.58 -13.22
N HIS A 21 8.80 -7.34 -13.45
CA HIS A 21 8.90 -6.31 -12.40
C HIS A 21 7.59 -5.51 -12.21
N PHE A 22 6.50 -5.89 -12.89
CA PHE A 22 5.23 -5.18 -12.77
C PHE A 22 4.49 -5.64 -11.51
N VAL A 23 4.35 -4.72 -10.56
CA VAL A 23 3.62 -4.92 -9.31
C VAL A 23 2.14 -4.56 -9.42
N SER A 24 1.76 -3.86 -10.48
CA SER A 24 0.38 -3.51 -10.76
C SER A 24 -0.38 -4.73 -11.25
N VAL A 25 -1.34 -5.18 -10.45
CA VAL A 25 -2.40 -6.06 -10.95
C VAL A 25 -3.42 -5.12 -11.60
N THR A 26 -3.18 -4.74 -12.85
CA THR A 26 -4.22 -4.06 -13.63
C THR A 26 -5.38 -5.01 -13.74
N HIS A 27 -6.40 -4.84 -12.90
CA HIS A 27 -7.74 -5.33 -13.17
C HIS A 27 -8.08 -4.81 -14.56
N SER A 28 -8.21 -5.73 -15.51
CA SER A 28 -8.51 -5.42 -16.91
C SER A 28 -9.88 -4.76 -16.99
N ARG A 29 -9.97 -3.46 -16.67
CA ARG A 29 -11.21 -2.68 -16.75
C ARG A 29 -11.45 -2.13 -18.15
N ARG A 30 -10.64 -2.50 -19.15
CA ARG A 30 -10.76 -2.04 -20.54
C ARG A 30 -10.44 -3.11 -21.60
N LEU A 31 -10.78 -4.38 -21.37
CA LEU A 31 -10.86 -5.36 -22.45
C LEU A 31 -12.26 -5.95 -22.47
N ALA A 32 -12.94 -5.68 -23.59
CA ALA A 32 -14.10 -6.32 -24.23
C ALA A 32 -15.12 -7.07 -23.35
N ARG A 33 -16.40 -6.85 -23.66
CA ARG A 33 -17.46 -7.80 -23.30
C ARG A 33 -17.03 -9.21 -23.74
N ASP A 34 -17.29 -10.16 -22.87
CA ASP A 34 -17.09 -11.60 -23.00
C ASP A 34 -15.74 -12.14 -22.48
N ILE A 35 -15.84 -12.88 -21.35
CA ILE A 35 -14.80 -13.67 -20.67
C ILE A 35 -13.76 -12.82 -19.92
N LEU A 36 -14.15 -12.26 -18.76
CA LEU A 36 -13.18 -11.74 -17.80
C LEU A 36 -12.41 -12.94 -17.19
N PRO A 37 -11.06 -13.02 -17.32
CA PRO A 37 -10.32 -13.88 -16.42
C PRO A 37 -10.51 -13.32 -15.02
N SER A 38 -11.07 -14.12 -14.11
CA SER A 38 -11.01 -13.80 -12.69
C SER A 38 -9.59 -13.35 -12.33
N PRO A 39 -9.42 -12.41 -11.39
CA PRO A 39 -8.09 -12.13 -10.88
C PRO A 39 -7.42 -13.46 -10.50
N PRO A 40 -6.10 -13.62 -10.74
CA PRO A 40 -5.39 -14.84 -10.37
C PRO A 40 -5.77 -15.20 -8.94
N GLU A 41 -6.21 -16.44 -8.72
CA GLU A 41 -6.61 -16.91 -7.40
C GLU A 41 -5.47 -16.69 -6.39
N GLU A 42 -4.23 -16.81 -6.88
CA GLU A 42 -3.00 -16.52 -6.16
C GLU A 42 -2.00 -15.73 -7.02
N LEU A 43 -1.24 -14.86 -6.37
CA LEU A 43 -0.16 -14.05 -6.93
C LEU A 43 1.12 -14.36 -6.18
N TYR A 44 2.24 -14.36 -6.90
CA TYR A 44 3.54 -14.70 -6.33
C TYR A 44 4.54 -13.57 -6.57
N PHE A 45 5.32 -13.26 -5.55
CA PHE A 45 6.36 -12.22 -5.61
C PHE A 45 7.60 -12.63 -4.83
N ASN A 46 8.76 -12.25 -5.34
CA ASN A 46 10.01 -12.30 -4.61
C ASN A 46 10.35 -10.89 -4.10
N VAL A 47 10.74 -10.82 -2.84
CA VAL A 47 11.13 -9.58 -2.16
C VAL A 47 12.46 -9.82 -1.45
N SER A 48 13.45 -8.96 -1.70
CA SER A 48 14.75 -9.03 -1.03
C SER A 48 14.79 -8.05 0.15
N ALA A 49 14.95 -8.56 1.37
CA ALA A 49 15.11 -7.72 2.56
C ALA A 49 16.02 -8.40 3.57
N PHE A 50 16.78 -7.61 4.33
CA PHE A 50 17.65 -8.12 5.40
C PHE A 50 18.64 -9.21 4.96
N GLY A 51 19.12 -9.15 3.70
CA GLY A 51 20.05 -10.13 3.13
C GLY A 51 19.41 -11.49 2.80
N ARG A 52 18.07 -11.55 2.75
CA ARG A 52 17.30 -12.74 2.41
C ARG A 52 16.33 -12.43 1.29
N GLU A 53 16.04 -13.44 0.48
CA GLU A 53 14.93 -13.42 -0.47
C GLU A 53 13.72 -14.10 0.17
N PHE A 54 12.55 -13.52 -0.05
CA PHE A 54 11.28 -14.02 0.47
C PHE A 54 10.35 -14.28 -0.69
N HIS A 55 9.90 -15.53 -0.83
CA HIS A 55 8.87 -15.89 -1.79
C HIS A 55 7.49 -15.75 -1.15
N LEU A 56 6.72 -14.76 -1.60
CA LEU A 56 5.40 -14.41 -1.12
C LEU A 56 4.36 -15.13 -1.98
N ARG A 57 3.43 -15.82 -1.34
CA ARG A 57 2.18 -16.27 -1.96
C ARG A 57 1.05 -15.41 -1.44
N LEU A 58 0.32 -14.76 -2.33
CA LEU A 58 -0.66 -13.72 -2.00
C LEU A 58 -2.02 -14.03 -2.64
N ARG A 59 -3.10 -13.66 -1.96
CA ARG A 59 -4.47 -13.65 -2.47
C ARG A 59 -5.13 -12.30 -2.18
N SER A 60 -6.19 -12.00 -2.91
CA SER A 60 -6.98 -10.78 -2.69
C SER A 60 -7.53 -10.73 -1.26
N ASN A 61 -7.42 -9.57 -0.60
CA ASN A 61 -7.96 -9.36 0.74
C ASN A 61 -9.44 -8.99 0.67
N THR A 62 -10.32 -9.94 0.95
CA THR A 62 -11.79 -9.73 0.93
C THR A 62 -12.41 -9.56 2.32
N ARG A 63 -11.63 -9.63 3.40
CA ARG A 63 -12.17 -9.72 4.78
C ARG A 63 -11.61 -8.72 5.78
N LEU A 64 -10.40 -8.18 5.57
CA LEU A 64 -9.73 -7.36 6.59
C LEU A 64 -9.92 -5.85 6.39
N ILE A 65 -10.73 -5.45 5.42
CA ILE A 65 -11.13 -4.05 5.25
C ILE A 65 -12.63 -3.96 5.48
N ALA A 66 -13.02 -3.25 6.54
CA ALA A 66 -14.42 -3.03 6.87
C ALA A 66 -15.13 -2.28 5.71
N PRO A 67 -16.37 -2.66 5.34
CA PRO A 67 -17.16 -1.89 4.40
C PRO A 67 -17.27 -0.43 4.87
N GLY A 68 -16.94 0.52 4.00
CA GLY A 68 -16.98 1.95 4.33
C GLY A 68 -15.73 2.50 5.03
N ALA A 69 -14.65 1.71 5.14
CA ALA A 69 -13.36 2.24 5.60
C ALA A 69 -12.90 3.43 4.74
N VAL A 70 -12.30 4.44 5.40
CA VAL A 70 -11.85 5.71 4.79
C VAL A 70 -10.41 6.00 5.17
N VAL A 71 -9.69 6.68 4.28
CA VAL A 71 -8.37 7.27 4.53
C VAL A 71 -8.54 8.76 4.76
N GLU A 72 -7.93 9.27 5.83
CA GLU A 72 -7.92 10.67 6.20
C GLU A 72 -6.48 11.19 6.17
N TRP A 73 -6.25 12.24 5.39
CA TRP A 73 -4.93 12.86 5.23
C TRP A 73 -4.92 14.22 5.95
N TYR A 74 -3.91 14.43 6.78
CA TYR A 74 -3.71 15.66 7.55
C TYR A 74 -2.44 16.38 7.07
N GLU A 75 -2.44 17.71 7.11
CA GLU A 75 -1.28 18.52 6.76
C GLU A 75 -0.56 18.87 8.07
N GLU A 76 0.68 18.43 8.19
CA GLU A 76 1.54 18.86 9.29
C GLU A 76 2.01 20.28 8.96
N SER A 77 1.21 21.28 9.35
CA SER A 77 1.59 22.68 9.13
C SER A 77 2.87 22.97 9.92
N PRO A 78 3.97 23.41 9.28
CA PRO A 78 5.13 23.86 10.02
C PRO A 78 4.73 25.10 10.80
N SER A 79 4.78 25.02 12.12
CA SER A 79 4.49 26.14 13.00
C SER A 79 5.52 27.25 12.75
N ILE A 80 5.17 28.25 11.93
CA ILE A 80 5.93 29.50 11.86
C ILE A 80 5.53 30.32 13.09
N TYR A 81 6.13 30.03 14.24
CA TYR A 81 6.15 30.97 15.35
C TYR A 81 7.26 32.01 15.09
N ASN A 82 6.99 32.97 14.22
CA ASN A 82 7.60 34.28 14.44
C ASN A 82 6.68 34.99 15.42
N ALA A 83 7.08 34.93 16.69
CA ALA A 83 6.48 35.71 17.75
C ALA A 83 6.70 37.20 17.42
N THR A 84 5.65 37.84 16.94
CA THR A 84 5.42 39.24 17.24
C THR A 84 4.01 39.35 17.78
N GLU A 85 3.98 39.61 19.08
CA GLU A 85 2.88 40.11 19.88
C GLU A 85 1.98 41.03 19.03
N GLU A 86 0.67 40.83 19.03
CA GLU A 86 -0.22 41.63 19.86
C GLU A 86 -1.60 40.96 19.98
N ALA A 87 -2.17 41.08 21.18
CA ALA A 87 -3.34 40.37 21.69
C ALA A 87 -4.65 40.72 20.98
N HIS A 88 -5.53 39.73 20.75
CA HIS A 88 -6.98 39.83 20.99
C HIS A 88 -7.64 38.43 21.06
N GLN A 89 -8.26 38.17 22.22
CA GLN A 89 -9.45 37.36 22.48
C GLN A 89 -9.61 35.91 21.98
N ASP A 90 -9.84 35.08 23.01
CA ASP A 90 -10.72 33.91 23.08
C ASP A 90 -10.09 32.52 22.94
N GLN A 91 -10.59 31.65 23.83
CA GLN A 91 -9.97 30.43 24.32
C GLN A 91 -10.07 29.29 23.31
N GLY A 92 -8.94 28.65 23.01
CA GLY A 92 -8.92 27.36 22.32
C GLY A 92 -7.65 27.15 21.52
N THR A 93 -6.52 26.99 22.19
CA THR A 93 -5.24 26.57 21.58
C THR A 93 -5.30 25.10 21.18
N GLY A 94 -6.17 24.77 20.23
CA GLY A 94 -6.18 23.50 19.54
C GLY A 94 -5.37 23.62 18.26
N VAL A 95 -4.29 22.87 18.16
CA VAL A 95 -3.63 22.59 16.86
C VAL A 95 -4.74 22.18 15.89
N THR A 96 -5.06 23.03 14.92
CA THR A 96 -6.06 22.68 13.91
C THR A 96 -5.38 21.77 12.90
N GLU A 97 -5.35 20.47 13.20
CA GLU A 97 -5.03 19.45 12.21
C GLU A 97 -6.07 19.55 11.09
N ARG A 98 -5.75 20.31 10.03
CA ARG A 98 -6.63 20.51 8.89
C ARG A 98 -6.65 19.20 8.09
N LEU A 99 -7.70 18.41 8.30
CA LEU A 99 -8.06 17.29 7.43
C LEU A 99 -8.20 17.84 5.99
N TRP A 100 -7.27 17.50 5.10
CA TRP A 100 -7.25 18.05 3.74
C TRP A 100 -7.82 17.08 2.70
N LYS A 101 -7.89 15.78 3.01
CA LYS A 101 -8.52 14.80 2.12
C LYS A 101 -9.10 13.62 2.88
N LYS A 102 -10.32 13.22 2.49
CA LYS A 102 -11.00 12.01 2.97
C LYS A 102 -11.52 11.22 1.78
N GLU A 103 -11.15 9.95 1.67
CA GLU A 103 -11.58 9.08 0.57
C GLU A 103 -11.83 7.65 1.03
N SER A 104 -12.72 6.93 0.34
CA SER A 104 -12.95 5.51 0.62
C SER A 104 -11.66 4.72 0.35
N LEU A 105 -11.32 3.82 1.28
CA LEU A 105 -10.15 2.97 1.14
C LEU A 105 -10.35 2.02 -0.05
N ARG A 106 -9.43 2.08 -1.02
CA ARG A 106 -9.45 1.16 -2.16
C ARG A 106 -9.11 -0.25 -1.68
N THR A 107 -9.99 -1.21 -1.95
CA THR A 107 -9.84 -2.60 -1.49
C THR A 107 -9.37 -3.55 -2.59
N ASN A 108 -9.46 -3.14 -3.85
CA ASN A 108 -9.11 -3.97 -5.01
C ASN A 108 -7.59 -4.08 -5.28
N CYS A 109 -6.77 -3.59 -4.36
CA CYS A 109 -5.31 -3.46 -4.44
C CYS A 109 -4.64 -3.89 -3.12
N ALA A 110 -5.39 -4.53 -2.22
CA ALA A 110 -4.93 -5.07 -0.96
C ALA A 110 -4.89 -6.61 -1.03
N TYR A 111 -3.80 -7.19 -0.54
CA TYR A 111 -3.51 -8.62 -0.63
C TYR A 111 -3.00 -9.14 0.72
N ILE A 112 -3.26 -10.41 0.99
CA ILE A 112 -2.75 -11.13 2.15
C ILE A 112 -2.23 -12.50 1.74
N GLY A 113 -1.37 -13.09 2.55
CA GLY A 113 -0.92 -14.45 2.34
C GLY A 113 0.23 -14.81 3.27
N ASP A 114 1.16 -15.59 2.75
CA ASP A 114 2.22 -16.25 3.52
C ASP A 114 3.57 -16.22 2.81
N LEU A 115 4.63 -16.48 3.59
CA LEU A 115 5.97 -16.71 3.07
C LEU A 115 6.15 -18.21 2.84
N VAL A 116 6.43 -18.60 1.60
CA VAL A 116 6.55 -20.02 1.21
C VAL A 116 7.66 -20.71 2.00
N ASP A 117 8.75 -19.99 2.29
CA ASP A 117 9.93 -20.54 2.98
C ASP A 117 9.82 -20.51 4.52
N ILE A 118 8.80 -19.85 5.08
CA ILE A 118 8.68 -19.65 6.54
C ILE A 118 7.26 -20.01 7.01
N ALA A 119 7.13 -21.23 7.52
CA ALA A 119 5.87 -21.75 8.05
C ALA A 119 5.31 -20.84 9.17
N GLY A 120 4.02 -20.49 9.06
CA GLY A 120 3.31 -19.65 10.03
C GLY A 120 3.53 -18.14 9.87
N ALA A 121 4.45 -17.70 9.01
CA ALA A 121 4.61 -16.29 8.71
C ALA A 121 3.45 -15.80 7.81
N SER A 122 2.87 -14.65 8.18
CA SER A 122 1.80 -14.01 7.42
C SER A 122 2.28 -12.67 6.86
N VAL A 123 1.77 -12.32 5.68
CA VAL A 123 2.14 -11.08 4.97
C VAL A 123 0.88 -10.34 4.54
N ALA A 124 0.94 -9.00 4.59
CA ALA A 124 -0.05 -8.11 4.01
C ALA A 124 0.64 -7.12 3.05
N VAL A 125 0.08 -6.94 1.86
CA VAL A 125 0.65 -6.10 0.79
C VAL A 125 -0.44 -5.19 0.24
N SER A 126 -0.09 -3.93 -0.01
CA SER A 126 -0.95 -2.97 -0.71
C SER A 126 -0.18 -2.34 -1.87
N ASN A 127 -0.77 -2.32 -3.06
CA ASN A 127 -0.24 -1.60 -4.23
C ASN A 127 -1.18 -0.47 -4.69
N CYS A 128 -2.06 0.01 -3.82
CA CYS A 128 -3.17 0.92 -4.16
C CYS A 128 -2.77 2.25 -4.84
N ASP A 129 -1.56 2.73 -4.59
CA ASP A 129 -1.01 3.95 -5.20
C ASP A 129 0.16 3.68 -6.15
N GLY A 130 0.55 2.41 -6.32
CA GLY A 130 1.72 1.99 -7.08
C GLY A 130 3.02 2.60 -6.56
N LEU A 131 4.16 1.99 -6.89
CA LEU A 131 5.43 2.73 -6.82
C LEU A 131 5.38 3.75 -7.94
N VAL A 132 5.08 5.01 -7.60
CA VAL A 132 5.06 6.14 -8.54
C VAL A 132 6.38 6.18 -9.28
N ARG A 133 6.41 5.71 -10.53
CA ARG A 133 7.57 5.84 -11.41
C ARG A 133 7.57 7.25 -11.99
N HIS A 134 7.83 8.24 -11.15
CA HIS A 134 8.47 9.47 -11.62
C HIS A 134 9.98 9.29 -11.43
N VAL A 135 10.58 8.59 -12.39
CA VAL A 135 12.01 8.68 -12.63
C VAL A 135 12.17 9.73 -13.72
N PHE A 136 12.66 10.91 -13.35
CA PHE A 136 13.16 11.91 -14.29
C PHE A 136 14.52 11.47 -14.84
#